data_AF-A0A6V7Q1J4-F1
#
_entry.id   AF-A0A6V7Q1J4-F1
#
_cell.length_a   1.000
_cell.length_b   1.000
_cell.length_c   1.000
_cell.angle_alpha   90.00
_cell.angle_beta   90.00
_cell.angle_gamma   90.00
#
_symmetry.space_group_name_H-M   'P 1'
#
loop_
_entity.id
_entity.type
_entity.pdbx_description
1 polymer ?
#
loop_
_entity_poly.entity_id
_entity_poly.type
_entity_poly.pdbx_seq_one_letter_code
_entity_poly.pdbx_strand_id
1 'polypeptide(L)'
;MGDARAYSSSSSSSSSSSLFYNYPLISAVVAFALAQAIKFFTTWYKEKRWDVKQFVASGGMPSSHSATVTALAIAIGIQDGFGGPLFAISMILASVVMHDAFGIRLHAGKQAEVLNQIVCELPEEHPLAVTRPLRELLGHTPTQVVAGGFLGLFTAVVVHLVDVIAGRT
;
A
#
# COMPACT_ATOMS: atom_id res chain seq x y z
N MET A 1 -15.77 -30.94 -43.85
CA MET A 1 -16.35 -29.83 -44.64
C MET A 1 -17.60 -29.40 -43.88
N GLY A 2 -17.67 -28.32 -43.13
CA GLY A 2 -16.93 -27.05 -43.12
C GLY A 2 -17.97 -25.99 -42.77
N ASP A 3 -17.77 -25.31 -41.64
CA ASP A 3 -18.09 -23.91 -41.28
C ASP A 3 -19.44 -23.32 -41.71
N ALA A 4 -20.20 -22.61 -40.87
CA ALA A 4 -19.73 -21.41 -40.19
C ALA A 4 -20.55 -21.11 -38.92
N ARG A 5 -19.83 -20.96 -37.81
CA ARG A 5 -20.29 -20.28 -36.61
C ARG A 5 -20.48 -18.80 -36.95
N ALA A 6 -21.72 -18.32 -36.89
CA ALA A 6 -22.00 -16.89 -36.86
C ALA A 6 -21.47 -16.34 -35.52
N TYR A 7 -20.29 -15.72 -35.58
CA TYR A 7 -19.80 -14.81 -34.56
C TYR A 7 -20.69 -13.56 -34.60
N SER A 8 -21.71 -13.49 -33.75
CA SER A 8 -22.32 -12.21 -33.40
C SER A 8 -21.47 -11.56 -32.32
N SER A 9 -20.74 -10.54 -32.75
CA SER A 9 -19.97 -9.60 -31.93
C SER A 9 -20.80 -9.08 -30.77
N SER A 10 -20.45 -9.47 -29.54
CA SER A 10 -20.93 -8.79 -28.34
C SER A 10 -20.31 -7.39 -28.29
N SER A 11 -21.19 -6.41 -28.28
CA SER A 11 -20.91 -4.99 -28.23
C SER A 11 -20.11 -4.61 -26.99
N SER A 12 -18.88 -4.16 -27.19
CA SER A 12 -18.08 -3.42 -26.21
C SER A 12 -18.75 -2.08 -25.94
N SER A 13 -19.69 -2.07 -25.01
CA SER A 13 -20.31 -0.85 -24.47
C SER A 13 -19.49 -0.36 -23.28
N SER A 14 -18.91 0.83 -23.47
CA SER A 14 -18.03 1.57 -22.58
C SER A 14 -18.56 1.65 -21.13
N SER A 15 -17.97 0.86 -20.24
CA SER A 15 -18.33 0.79 -18.81
C SER A 15 -17.49 1.75 -17.95
N SER A 16 -17.41 3.02 -18.33
CA SER A 16 -16.69 4.02 -17.51
C SER A 16 -17.45 4.37 -16.22
N SER A 17 -18.76 4.16 -16.20
CA SER A 17 -19.64 4.35 -15.02
C SER A 17 -19.49 3.25 -13.95
N SER A 18 -18.90 2.10 -14.29
CA SER A 18 -18.76 0.97 -13.35
C SER A 18 -17.56 1.10 -12.41
N LEU A 19 -16.54 1.90 -12.76
CA LEU A 19 -15.36 2.12 -11.91
C LEU A 19 -15.71 2.90 -10.63
N PHE A 20 -16.66 3.84 -10.72
CA PHE A 20 -17.19 4.58 -9.57
C PHE A 20 -18.20 3.78 -8.73
N TYR A 21 -18.47 2.52 -9.09
CA TYR A 21 -19.32 1.59 -8.35
C TYR A 21 -18.54 0.40 -7.79
N ASN A 22 -17.21 0.38 -7.94
CA ASN A 22 -16.37 -0.72 -7.47
C ASN A 22 -15.97 -0.49 -6.00
N TYR A 23 -16.80 -0.97 -5.08
CA TYR A 23 -16.63 -0.83 -3.63
C TYR A 23 -15.22 -1.25 -3.13
N PRO A 24 -14.63 -2.38 -3.56
CA PRO A 24 -13.28 -2.78 -3.18
C PRO A 24 -12.20 -1.81 -3.65
N LEU A 25 -12.32 -1.32 -4.90
CA LEU A 25 -11.38 -0.35 -5.45
C LEU A 25 -11.50 0.99 -4.72
N ILE A 26 -12.71 1.47 -4.47
CA ILE A 26 -12.98 2.72 -3.75
C ILE A 26 -12.41 2.63 -2.34
N SER A 27 -12.69 1.53 -1.63
CA SER A 27 -12.15 1.29 -0.28
C SER A 27 -10.62 1.34 -0.26
N ALA A 28 -9.96 0.70 -1.23
CA ALA A 28 -8.51 0.71 -1.35
C ALA A 28 -7.93 2.11 -1.60
N VAL A 29 -8.53 2.88 -2.52
CA VAL A 29 -8.10 4.24 -2.88
C VAL A 29 -8.33 5.22 -1.73
N VAL A 30 -9.49 5.14 -1.06
CA VAL A 30 -9.79 5.98 0.11
C VAL A 30 -8.84 5.68 1.26
N ALA A 31 -8.55 4.39 1.53
CA ALA A 31 -7.61 4.00 2.57
C ALA A 31 -6.18 4.50 2.27
N PHE A 32 -5.76 4.44 0.99
CA PHE A 32 -4.49 5.02 0.56
C PHE A 32 -4.43 6.53 0.82
N ALA A 33 -5.44 7.26 0.35
CA ALA A 33 -5.52 8.72 0.50
C ALA A 33 -5.54 9.12 1.98
N LEU A 34 -6.31 8.41 2.81
CA LEU A 34 -6.40 8.66 4.24
C LEU A 34 -5.07 8.40 4.96
N ALA A 35 -4.37 7.31 4.62
CA ALA A 35 -3.05 7.02 5.19
C ALA A 35 -2.02 8.12 4.84
N GLN A 36 -2.03 8.59 3.59
CA GLN A 36 -1.13 9.66 3.16
C GLN A 36 -1.49 11.00 3.81
N ALA A 37 -2.78 11.31 3.97
CA ALA A 37 -3.23 12.49 4.70
C ALA A 37 -2.79 12.45 6.17
N ILE A 38 -3.01 11.33 6.86
CA ILE A 38 -2.60 11.16 8.27
C ILE A 38 -1.08 11.31 8.42
N LYS A 39 -0.27 10.72 7.52
CA LYS A 39 1.18 10.92 7.52
C LYS A 39 1.53 12.39 7.41
N PHE A 40 0.93 13.09 6.46
CA PHE A 40 1.18 14.51 6.21
C PHE A 40 0.82 15.38 7.42
N PHE A 41 -0.33 15.15 8.04
CA PHE A 41 -0.72 15.83 9.29
C PHE A 41 0.25 15.53 10.43
N THR A 42 0.68 14.27 10.57
CA THR A 42 1.61 13.85 11.62
C THR A 42 2.99 14.49 11.47
N THR A 43 3.52 14.53 10.24
CA THR A 43 4.77 15.23 9.91
C THR A 43 4.66 16.72 10.21
N TRP A 44 3.60 17.37 9.74
CA TRP A 44 3.39 18.80 9.97
C TRP A 44 3.33 19.14 11.45
N TYR A 45 2.59 18.35 12.24
CA TYR A 45 2.45 18.57 13.68
C TYR A 45 3.78 18.39 14.44
N LYS A 46 4.58 17.38 14.08
CA LYS A 46 5.84 17.06 14.76
C LYS A 46 6.97 18.02 14.39
N GLU A 47 7.15 18.29 13.10
CA GLU A 47 8.33 19.00 12.61
C GLU A 47 8.09 20.51 12.45
N LYS A 48 6.83 20.98 12.47
CA LYS A 48 6.42 22.37 12.20
C LYS A 48 7.01 22.95 10.91
N ARG A 49 7.54 22.10 10.02
CA ARG A 49 8.19 22.44 8.77
C ARG A 49 7.62 21.54 7.68
N TRP A 50 7.44 22.12 6.51
CA TRP A 50 6.99 21.41 5.32
C TRP A 50 8.18 20.73 4.67
N ASP A 51 8.54 19.53 5.13
CA ASP A 51 9.57 18.74 4.45
C ASP A 51 8.95 17.82 3.39
N VAL A 52 8.83 18.33 2.17
CA VAL A 52 8.31 17.60 1.00
C VAL A 52 9.14 16.34 0.70
N LYS A 53 10.40 16.26 1.17
CA LYS A 53 11.20 15.04 1.05
C LYS A 53 10.64 13.88 1.85
N GLN A 54 9.88 14.13 2.91
CA GLN A 54 9.28 13.07 3.71
C GLN A 54 8.08 12.41 3.00
N PHE A 55 7.50 13.07 1.99
CA PHE A 55 6.50 12.49 1.10
C PHE A 55 7.09 11.36 0.22
N VAL A 56 8.39 11.44 -0.07
CA VAL A 56 9.16 10.43 -0.82
C VAL A 56 9.98 9.53 0.11
N ALA A 57 10.19 9.94 1.36
CA ALA A 57 10.83 9.10 2.36
C ALA A 57 9.91 7.93 2.69
N SER A 58 10.47 6.72 2.65
CA SER A 58 9.76 5.45 2.83
C SER A 58 9.18 5.21 4.26
N GLY A 59 9.19 6.20 5.15
CA GLY A 59 8.85 6.04 6.56
C GLY A 59 7.54 6.72 6.98
N GLY A 60 7.08 6.46 8.20
CA GLY A 60 5.97 7.15 8.86
C GLY A 60 4.76 6.26 9.20
N MET A 61 4.03 6.63 10.25
CA MET A 61 2.76 6.00 10.66
C MET A 61 1.57 6.73 10.01
N PRO A 62 0.53 6.03 9.54
CA PRO A 62 0.40 4.58 9.29
C PRO A 62 0.95 4.16 7.91
N SER A 63 1.19 2.86 7.70
CA SER A 63 1.61 2.35 6.38
C SER A 63 0.48 2.42 5.36
N SER A 64 0.67 3.19 4.28
CA SER A 64 -0.31 3.34 3.20
C SER A 64 -0.49 2.05 2.40
N HIS A 65 0.59 1.34 2.05
CA HIS A 65 0.52 0.06 1.35
C HIS A 65 -0.33 -0.96 2.10
N SER A 66 -0.14 -1.05 3.42
CA SER A 66 -0.92 -1.94 4.28
C SER A 66 -2.37 -1.53 4.39
N ALA A 67 -2.66 -0.24 4.60
CA ALA A 67 -4.03 0.26 4.63
C ALA A 67 -4.78 -0.05 3.33
N THR A 68 -4.14 0.15 2.18
CA THR A 68 -4.73 -0.13 0.86
C THR A 68 -5.07 -1.60 0.68
N VAL A 69 -4.11 -2.51 0.92
CA VAL A 69 -4.34 -3.95 0.67
C VAL A 69 -5.29 -4.57 1.69
N THR A 70 -5.30 -4.10 2.94
CA THR A 70 -6.30 -4.53 3.92
C THR A 70 -7.68 -4.03 3.56
N ALA A 71 -7.83 -2.76 3.19
CA ALA A 71 -9.13 -2.22 2.79
C ALA A 71 -9.70 -3.00 1.59
N LEU A 72 -8.84 -3.35 0.62
CA LEU A 72 -9.23 -4.18 -0.53
C LEU A 72 -9.71 -5.57 -0.08
N ALA A 73 -8.92 -6.28 0.73
CA ALA A 73 -9.25 -7.64 1.16
C ALA A 73 -10.53 -7.68 2.01
N ILE A 74 -10.70 -6.72 2.93
CA ILE A 74 -11.91 -6.61 3.73
C ILE A 74 -13.12 -6.26 2.88
N ALA A 75 -12.99 -5.33 1.93
CA ALA A 75 -14.09 -4.96 1.05
C ALA A 75 -14.54 -6.13 0.17
N ILE A 76 -13.60 -6.91 -0.38
CA ILE A 76 -13.93 -8.16 -1.11
C ILE A 76 -14.60 -9.16 -0.16
N GLY A 77 -14.11 -9.32 1.07
CA GLY A 77 -14.71 -10.22 2.05
C GLY A 77 -16.15 -9.85 2.43
N ILE A 78 -16.45 -8.54 2.51
CA ILE A 78 -17.80 -8.03 2.78
C ILE A 78 -18.71 -8.20 1.56
N GLN A 79 -18.23 -7.88 0.36
CA GLN A 79 -19.05 -7.89 -0.86
C GLN A 79 -19.28 -9.29 -1.42
N ASP A 80 -18.22 -10.08 -1.57
CA ASP A 80 -18.23 -11.36 -2.27
C ASP A 80 -18.14 -12.56 -1.30
N GLY A 81 -17.90 -12.30 -0.01
CA GLY A 81 -17.77 -13.29 1.05
C GLY A 81 -16.34 -13.76 1.31
N PHE A 82 -16.05 -14.04 2.59
CA PHE A 82 -14.73 -14.49 3.06
C PHE A 82 -14.32 -15.91 2.60
N GLY A 83 -15.27 -16.72 2.12
CA GLY A 83 -14.99 -18.07 1.60
C GLY A 83 -14.63 -18.10 0.11
N GLY A 84 -14.72 -16.97 -0.59
CA GLY A 84 -14.55 -16.89 -2.04
C GLY A 84 -13.08 -16.92 -2.50
N PRO A 85 -12.81 -17.35 -3.74
CA PRO A 85 -11.46 -17.33 -4.32
C PRO A 85 -10.89 -15.91 -4.43
N LEU A 86 -11.72 -14.90 -4.65
CA LEU A 86 -11.29 -13.49 -4.72
C LEU A 86 -10.76 -13.01 -3.37
N PHE A 87 -11.44 -13.35 -2.26
CA PHE A 87 -10.96 -13.04 -0.92
C PHE A 87 -9.61 -13.72 -0.66
N ALA A 88 -9.48 -15.01 -0.98
CA ALA A 88 -8.22 -15.75 -0.81
C ALA A 88 -7.05 -15.09 -1.57
N ILE A 89 -7.25 -14.73 -2.83
CA ILE A 89 -6.23 -14.03 -3.64
C ILE A 89 -5.88 -12.68 -3.00
N SER A 90 -6.88 -11.89 -2.61
CA SER A 90 -6.66 -10.57 -2.01
C SER A 90 -5.93 -10.64 -0.67
N MET A 91 -6.20 -11.66 0.14
CA MET A 91 -5.56 -11.85 1.44
C MET A 91 -4.10 -12.31 1.30
N ILE A 92 -3.80 -13.20 0.35
CA ILE A 92 -2.42 -13.56 0.03
C ILE A 92 -1.65 -12.35 -0.51
N LEU A 93 -2.26 -11.57 -1.42
CA LEU A 93 -1.66 -10.34 -1.92
C LEU A 93 -1.38 -9.36 -0.77
N ALA A 94 -2.34 -9.16 0.14
CA ALA A 94 -2.16 -8.31 1.31
C ALA A 94 -0.99 -8.80 2.18
N SER A 95 -0.90 -10.10 2.41
CA SER A 95 0.19 -10.70 3.20
C SER A 95 1.56 -10.45 2.56
N VAL A 96 1.69 -10.64 1.23
CA VAL A 96 2.94 -10.40 0.50
C VAL A 96 3.34 -8.93 0.54
N VAL A 97 2.40 -8.01 0.29
CA VAL A 97 2.67 -6.56 0.30
C VAL A 97 3.05 -6.07 1.70
N MET A 98 2.39 -6.58 2.74
CA MET A 98 2.76 -6.26 4.12
C MET A 98 4.14 -6.83 4.46
N HIS A 99 4.43 -8.05 4.07
CA HIS A 99 5.73 -8.67 4.29
C HIS A 99 6.87 -7.91 3.61
N ASP A 100 6.68 -7.45 2.37
CA ASP A 100 7.65 -6.60 1.66
C ASP A 100 7.84 -5.24 2.35
N ALA A 101 6.76 -4.62 2.81
CA ALA A 101 6.80 -3.35 3.53
C ALA A 101 7.56 -3.45 4.87
N PHE A 102 7.55 -4.62 5.52
CA PHE A 102 8.22 -4.88 6.80
C PHE A 102 9.64 -5.45 6.67
N GLY A 103 9.77 -6.59 5.99
CA GLY A 103 10.91 -7.48 6.15
C GLY A 103 12.08 -7.08 5.26
N ILE A 104 11.86 -7.08 3.95
CA ILE A 104 12.95 -6.95 2.97
C ILE A 104 13.61 -5.57 3.08
N ARG A 105 12.80 -4.51 3.21
CA ARG A 105 13.29 -3.12 3.23
C ARG A 105 14.01 -2.77 4.53
N LEU A 106 13.57 -3.31 5.67
CA LEU A 106 14.23 -3.10 6.96
C LEU A 106 15.58 -3.81 7.02
N HIS A 107 15.68 -5.03 6.51
CA HIS A 107 16.95 -5.77 6.46
C HIS A 107 17.94 -5.12 5.49
N ALA A 108 17.49 -4.67 4.32
CA ALA A 108 18.33 -3.91 3.38
C ALA A 108 18.83 -2.59 4.00
N GLY A 109 17.99 -1.89 4.77
CA GLY A 109 18.37 -0.69 5.52
C GLY A 109 19.47 -0.94 6.55
N LYS A 110 19.33 -2.00 7.36
CA LYS A 110 20.35 -2.40 8.34
C LYS A 110 21.68 -2.79 7.67
N GLN A 111 21.62 -3.45 6.51
CA GLN A 111 22.83 -3.76 5.75
C GLN A 111 23.50 -2.50 5.20
N ALA A 112 22.72 -1.51 4.75
CA ALA A 112 23.25 -0.23 4.30
C ALA A 112 23.91 0.56 5.44
N GLU A 113 23.32 0.54 6.64
CA GLU A 113 23.89 1.16 7.85
C GLU A 113 25.26 0.53 8.21
N VAL A 114 25.33 -0.80 8.29
CA VAL A 114 26.59 -1.51 8.58
C VAL A 114 27.64 -1.25 7.49
N LEU A 115 27.23 -1.21 6.22
CA LEU A 115 28.15 -0.93 5.12
C LEU A 115 28.68 0.52 5.17
N ASN A 116 27.83 1.49 5.49
CA ASN A 116 28.25 2.88 5.69
C ASN A 116 29.28 2.99 6.81
N GLN A 117 29.09 2.27 7.92
CA GLN A 117 30.05 2.24 9.02
C GLN A 117 31.40 1.66 8.59
N ILE A 118 31.39 0.53 7.87
CA ILE A 118 32.63 -0.08 7.34
C ILE A 118 33.36 0.89 6.40
N VAL A 119 32.63 1.62 5.55
CA VAL A 119 33.22 2.62 4.64
C VAL A 119 33.85 3.79 5.40
N CYS A 120 33.24 4.24 6.50
CA CYS A 120 33.79 5.29 7.35
C CYS A 120 35.07 4.88 8.10
N GLU A 121 35.26 3.58 8.35
CA GLU A 121 36.45 3.06 9.03
C GLU A 121 37.63 2.78 8.07
N LEU A 122 37.43 2.90 6.75
CA LEU A 122 38.49 2.71 5.75
C LEU A 122 39.47 3.91 5.72
N PRO A 123 40.78 3.67 5.43
CA PRO A 123 41.74 4.74 5.23
C PRO A 123 41.33 5.69 4.09
N GLU A 124 41.65 6.98 4.20
CA GLU A 124 41.28 8.01 3.20
C GLU A 124 41.82 7.70 1.79
N GLU A 125 42.91 6.94 1.69
CA GLU A 125 43.52 6.52 0.44
C GLU A 125 42.75 5.39 -0.27
N HIS A 126 41.80 4.75 0.43
CA HIS A 126 41.03 3.66 -0.13
C HIS A 126 40.01 4.21 -1.14
N PRO A 127 39.92 3.67 -2.37
CA PRO A 127 39.03 4.18 -3.43
C PRO A 127 37.53 4.16 -3.06
N LEU A 128 37.17 3.50 -1.96
CA LEU A 128 35.80 3.42 -1.46
C LEU A 128 35.45 4.51 -0.44
N ALA A 129 36.43 5.17 0.19
CA ALA A 129 36.20 6.24 1.17
C ALA A 129 35.56 7.50 0.56
N VAL A 130 35.67 7.67 -0.76
CA VAL A 130 35.05 8.76 -1.55
C VAL A 130 33.60 8.41 -1.96
N THR A 131 33.14 7.19 -1.70
CA THR A 131 31.80 6.75 -2.13
C THR A 131 30.72 7.44 -1.30
N ARG A 132 29.69 7.94 -1.97
CA ARG A 132 28.53 8.52 -1.29
C ARG A 132 27.88 7.46 -0.38
N PRO A 133 27.57 7.77 0.89
CA PRO A 133 26.93 6.82 1.78
C PRO A 133 25.60 6.36 1.20
N LEU A 134 25.32 5.07 1.37
CA LEU A 134 24.03 4.50 1.00
C LEU A 134 22.94 5.16 1.84
N ARG A 135 21.79 5.41 1.24
CA ARG A 135 20.60 5.80 2.01
C ARG A 135 20.21 4.62 2.90
N GLU A 136 20.27 4.84 4.20
CA GLU A 136 19.69 3.94 5.20
C GLU A 136 18.17 3.92 4.96
N LEU A 137 17.72 2.88 4.26
CA LEU A 137 16.32 2.73 3.92
C LEU A 137 15.59 2.31 5.20
N LEU A 138 15.00 3.27 5.90
CA LEU A 138 14.06 3.00 6.99
C LEU A 138 12.82 2.33 6.39
N GLY A 139 12.79 0.99 6.43
CA GLY A 139 11.55 0.23 6.22
C GLY A 139 10.48 0.64 7.23
N HIS A 140 9.22 0.32 6.94
CA HIS A 140 8.14 0.57 7.90
C HIS A 140 8.33 -0.34 9.12
N THR A 141 8.19 0.20 10.34
CA THR A 141 8.25 -0.62 11.55
C THR A 141 7.08 -1.62 11.57
N PRO A 142 7.21 -2.80 12.20
CA PRO A 142 6.11 -3.75 12.44
C PRO A 142 4.81 -3.08 12.91
N THR A 143 4.94 -2.11 13.82
CA THR A 143 3.84 -1.30 14.34
C THR A 143 3.18 -0.41 13.28
N GLN A 144 3.93 0.11 12.31
CA GLN A 144 3.43 0.97 11.24
C GLN A 144 2.49 0.24 10.28
N VAL A 145 2.80 -1.02 9.91
CA VAL A 145 1.88 -1.78 9.04
C VAL A 145 0.77 -2.49 9.81
N VAL A 146 0.93 -2.80 11.10
CA VAL A 146 -0.24 -3.15 11.93
C VAL A 146 -1.23 -1.97 12.01
N ALA A 147 -0.75 -0.75 12.25
CA ALA A 147 -1.58 0.45 12.23
C ALA A 147 -2.21 0.72 10.86
N GLY A 148 -1.48 0.44 9.77
CA GLY A 148 -1.99 0.47 8.41
C GLY A 148 -3.15 -0.51 8.21
N GLY A 149 -3.00 -1.77 8.67
CA GLY A 149 -4.03 -2.78 8.57
C GLY A 149 -5.31 -2.38 9.30
N PHE A 150 -5.20 -1.86 10.53
CA PHE A 150 -6.36 -1.33 11.26
C PHE A 150 -7.04 -0.17 10.53
N LEU A 151 -6.25 0.76 9.97
CA LEU A 151 -6.80 1.85 9.17
C LEU A 151 -7.54 1.33 7.93
N GLY A 152 -7.00 0.34 7.25
CA GLY A 152 -7.62 -0.29 6.08
C GLY A 152 -8.95 -0.98 6.42
N LEU A 153 -8.98 -1.76 7.51
CA LEU A 153 -10.20 -2.38 8.04
C LEU A 153 -11.26 -1.33 8.36
N PHE A 154 -10.89 -0.31 9.12
CA PHE A 154 -11.79 0.78 9.48
C PHE A 154 -12.36 1.49 8.25
N THR A 155 -11.49 1.79 7.28
CA THR A 155 -11.90 2.48 6.05
C THR A 155 -12.90 1.65 5.24
N ALA A 156 -12.65 0.35 5.05
CA ALA A 156 -13.57 -0.52 4.32
C ALA A 156 -14.96 -0.59 4.99
N VAL A 157 -15.01 -0.68 6.31
CA VAL A 157 -16.26 -0.69 7.07
C VAL A 157 -17.01 0.64 6.95
N VAL A 158 -16.30 1.78 7.04
CA VAL A 158 -16.92 3.11 6.88
C VAL A 158 -17.48 3.30 5.47
N VAL A 159 -16.73 2.91 4.43
CA VAL A 159 -17.21 3.01 3.05
C VAL A 159 -18.44 2.13 2.85
N HIS A 160 -18.44 0.91 3.42
CA HIS A 160 -19.61 0.03 3.35
C HIS A 160 -20.83 0.64 4.03
N LEU A 161 -20.65 1.21 5.23
CA LEU A 161 -21.73 1.86 5.96
C LEU A 161 -22.31 3.04 5.17
N VAL A 162 -21.46 3.82 4.50
CA VAL A 162 -21.91 4.90 3.63
C VAL A 162 -22.72 4.37 2.46
N ASP A 163 -22.30 3.27 1.82
CA ASP A 163 -23.04 2.64 0.72
C ASP A 163 -24.41 2.12 1.18
N VAL A 164 -24.49 1.51 2.37
CA VAL A 164 -25.74 1.05 2.98
C VAL A 164 -26.68 2.23 3.26
N ILE A 165 -26.18 3.31 3.87
CA ILE A 165 -26.98 4.51 4.17
C ILE A 165 -27.44 5.20 2.87
N ALA A 166 -26.61 5.18 1.83
CA ALA A 166 -26.93 5.75 0.53
C ALA A 166 -27.86 4.86 -0.32
N GLY A 167 -28.23 3.67 0.17
CA GLY A 167 -29.11 2.72 -0.53
C GLY A 167 -28.48 2.09 -1.78
N ARG A 168 -27.15 1.93 -1.79
CA ARG A 168 -26.38 1.41 -2.94
C ARG A 168 -26.11 -0.10 -2.86
N THR A 169 -26.44 -0.72 -1.73
CA THR A 169 -26.32 -2.15 -1.41
C THR A 169 -27.60 -2.61 -0.75
#